data_AF-A0A914UPP2-F1
#
_entry.id   AF-A0A914UPP2-F1
#
_cell.length_a   1.000
_cell.length_b   1.000
_cell.length_c   1.000
_cell.angle_alpha   90.00
_cell.angle_beta   90.00
_cell.angle_gamma   90.00
#
_symmetry.space_group_name_H-M   'P 1'
#
loop_
_entity.id
_entity.type
_entity.pdbx_description
1 polymer ?
#
loop_
_entity_poly.entity_id
_entity_poly.type
_entity_poly.pdbx_seq_one_letter_code
_entity_poly.pdbx_strand_id
1 'polypeptide(L)'
;MPDVKFKHVVSCSSEDPKNPAANLVAQEAFRKWKGVAGQPSVSVILQLEKSTKVRALDIGNEFSAFIEVLVGKSTDTEDAYH
;
A
#
# COMPACT_ATOMS: atom_id res chain seq x y z
N MET A 1 18.72 1.49 -9.05
CA MET A 1 17.38 1.74 -9.64
C MET A 1 16.76 2.85 -8.79
N PRO A 2 16.16 3.90 -9.36
CA PRO A 2 15.57 4.95 -8.53
C PRO A 2 14.35 4.41 -7.80
N ASP A 3 14.32 4.59 -6.49
CA ASP A 3 13.22 4.14 -5.65
C ASP A 3 11.99 5.04 -5.84
N VAL A 4 10.82 4.41 -5.93
CA VAL A 4 9.55 5.13 -5.98
C VAL A 4 9.18 5.54 -4.57
N LYS A 5 8.96 6.85 -4.37
CA LYS A 5 8.56 7.41 -3.09
C LYS A 5 7.04 7.50 -2.97
N PHE A 6 6.53 7.04 -1.83
CA PHE A 6 5.14 7.24 -1.45
C PHE A 6 4.98 8.60 -0.77
N LYS A 7 3.94 9.34 -1.14
CA LYS A 7 3.62 10.65 -0.57
C LYS A 7 2.78 10.52 0.69
N HIS A 8 1.69 9.76 0.62
CA HIS A 8 0.76 9.52 1.74
C HIS A 8 -0.19 8.36 1.41
N VAL A 9 -0.92 7.90 2.43
CA VAL A 9 -2.03 6.95 2.30
C VAL A 9 -3.27 7.71 1.85
N VAL A 10 -3.90 7.28 0.76
CA VAL A 10 -5.17 7.85 0.25
C VAL A 10 -6.36 7.25 0.99
N SER A 11 -6.38 5.92 1.09
CA SER A 11 -7.41 5.19 1.80
C SER A 11 -6.83 3.89 2.38
N CYS A 12 -7.46 3.39 3.43
CA CYS A 12 -7.18 2.09 4.02
C CYS A 12 -8.49 1.49 4.49
N SER A 13 -8.77 0.24 4.13
CA SER A 13 -10.02 -0.42 4.52
C SER A 13 -10.00 -0.86 5.99
N SER A 14 -8.84 -1.22 6.52
CA SER A 14 -8.67 -1.63 7.91
C SER A 14 -7.21 -1.50 8.35
N GLU A 15 -6.99 -1.01 9.56
CA GLU A 15 -5.66 -0.93 10.15
C GLU A 15 -5.64 -1.25 11.65
N ASP A 16 -4.55 -1.88 12.09
CA ASP A 16 -4.20 -2.08 13.50
C ASP A 16 -3.61 -0.76 14.05
N PRO A 17 -4.11 -0.24 15.19
CA PRO A 17 -3.58 0.97 15.82
C PRO A 17 -2.07 0.95 16.09
N LYS A 18 -1.47 -0.24 16.27
CA LYS A 18 -0.02 -0.41 16.48
C LYS A 18 0.76 -0.52 15.17
N ASN A 19 0.09 -0.89 14.09
CA ASN A 19 0.70 -1.14 12.77
C ASN A 19 -0.12 -0.45 11.66
N PRO A 20 -0.24 0.91 11.70
CA PRO A 20 -1.07 1.65 10.76
C PRO A 20 -0.51 1.66 9.33
N ALA A 21 -1.36 1.96 8.35
CA ALA A 21 -0.97 2.03 6.94
C ALA A 21 0.10 3.10 6.67
N ALA A 22 0.14 4.16 7.48
CA ALA A 22 1.16 5.22 7.41
C ALA A 22 2.60 4.70 7.52
N ASN A 23 2.81 3.53 8.14
CA ASN A 23 4.12 2.89 8.23
C ASN A 23 4.72 2.54 6.86
N LEU A 24 3.88 2.22 5.87
CA LEU A 24 4.33 1.92 4.50
C LEU A 24 4.92 3.13 3.79
N VAL A 25 4.43 4.34 4.13
CA VAL A 25 4.91 5.60 3.55
C VAL A 25 6.30 5.95 4.10
N ALA A 26 6.56 5.66 5.37
CA ALA A 26 7.85 5.90 6.00
C ALA A 26 8.98 4.99 5.45
N GLN A 27 8.63 3.87 4.81
CA GLN A 27 9.57 2.88 4.25
C GLN A 27 10.64 2.42 5.27
N GLU A 28 10.33 2.45 6.57
CA GLU A 28 11.23 1.98 7.63
C GLU A 28 11.16 0.45 7.75
N ALA A 29 12.31 -0.24 7.66
CA ALA A 29 12.39 -1.70 7.54
C ALA A 29 11.73 -2.51 8.68
N PHE A 30 11.52 -1.90 9.85
CA PHE A 30 10.96 -2.55 11.03
C PHE A 30 9.49 -2.19 11.29
N ARG A 31 8.91 -1.25 10.53
CA ARG A 31 7.50 -0.88 10.67
C ARG A 31 6.66 -1.63 9.65
N LYS A 32 5.53 -2.16 10.11
CA LYS A 32 4.63 -2.98 9.30
C LYS A 32 3.26 -2.33 9.22
N TRP A 33 2.50 -2.73 8.21
CA TRP A 33 1.06 -2.48 8.15
C TRP A 33 0.32 -3.80 8.40
N LYS A 34 -0.69 -3.75 9.26
CA LYS A 34 -1.60 -4.86 9.52
C LYS A 34 -3.01 -4.33 9.56
N GLY A 35 -3.98 -5.10 9.09
CA GLY A 35 -5.38 -4.80 9.36
C GLY A 35 -5.85 -5.31 10.71
N VAL A 36 -7.11 -5.03 11.03
CA VAL A 36 -7.77 -5.54 12.24
C VAL A 36 -7.89 -7.07 12.16
N ALA A 37 -7.67 -7.75 13.29
CA ALA A 37 -7.78 -9.20 13.38
C ALA A 37 -9.18 -9.69 12.96
N GLY A 38 -9.23 -10.82 12.24
CA GLY A 38 -10.47 -11.45 11.79
C GLY A 38 -11.00 -10.94 10.44
N GLN A 39 -10.39 -9.92 9.84
CA GLN A 39 -10.74 -9.49 8.49
C GLN A 39 -10.23 -10.50 7.45
N PRO A 40 -11.06 -10.95 6.50
CA PRO A 40 -10.66 -11.93 5.48
C PRO A 40 -9.69 -11.34 4.45
N SER A 41 -9.78 -10.02 4.20
CA SER A 41 -8.90 -9.28 3.30
C SER A 41 -8.80 -7.83 3.76
N VAL A 42 -7.71 -7.17 3.38
CA VAL A 42 -7.41 -5.78 3.72
C VAL A 42 -6.75 -5.11 2.53
N SER A 43 -6.96 -3.81 2.39
CA SER A 43 -6.51 -3.03 1.25
C SER A 43 -6.04 -1.64 1.68
N VAL A 44 -5.08 -1.11 0.93
CA VAL A 44 -4.51 0.23 1.14
C VAL A 44 -4.21 0.84 -0.22
N ILE A 45 -4.53 2.13 -0.37
CA ILE A 45 -4.21 2.91 -1.57
C ILE A 45 -3.12 3.91 -1.20
N LEU A 46 -1.99 3.84 -1.91
CA LEU A 46 -0.82 4.69 -1.69
C LEU A 46 -0.63 5.66 -2.85
N GLN A 47 -0.55 6.95 -2.54
CA GLN A 47 -0.25 7.97 -3.54
C GLN A 47 1.25 8.07 -3.77
N LEU A 48 1.70 7.94 -5.02
CA LEU A 48 3.10 8.22 -5.38
C LEU A 48 3.38 9.73 -5.37
N GLU A 49 4.60 10.13 -5.01
CA GLU A 49 5.04 11.54 -5.11
C GLU A 49 4.92 12.08 -6.54
N LYS A 50 5.22 11.23 -7.53
CA LYS A 50 5.14 11.54 -8.96
C LYS A 50 4.65 10.33 -9.73
N SER A 51 3.81 10.56 -10.73
CA SER A 51 3.40 9.53 -11.68
C SER A 51 4.64 8.93 -12.37
N THR A 52 4.87 7.64 -12.16
CA THR A 52 6.08 6.93 -12.55
C THR A 52 5.71 5.52 -13.02
N LYS A 53 6.46 4.98 -13.98
CA LYS A 53 6.30 3.59 -14.42
C LYS A 53 6.91 2.65 -13.38
N VAL A 54 6.09 1.80 -12.78
CA VAL A 54 6.54 0.75 -11.86
C VAL A 54 7.20 -0.37 -12.67
N ARG A 55 8.46 -0.67 -12.37
CA ARG A 55 9.23 -1.71 -13.06
C ARG A 55 9.37 -2.99 -12.24
N ALA A 56 9.51 -2.84 -10.94
CA ALA A 56 9.69 -3.91 -9.98
C ALA A 56 9.06 -3.46 -8.66
N LEU A 57 8.68 -4.46 -7.85
CA LEU A 57 8.06 -4.26 -6.54
C LEU A 57 8.70 -5.23 -5.56
N ASP A 58 9.16 -4.70 -4.44
CA ASP A 58 9.66 -5.48 -3.33
C ASP A 58 8.61 -5.43 -2.22
N ILE A 59 8.03 -6.58 -1.88
CA ILE A 59 6.93 -6.68 -0.91
C ILE A 59 7.35 -7.59 0.24
N GLY A 60 7.51 -7.00 1.43
CA GLY A 60 7.68 -7.74 2.67
C GLY A 60 6.35 -8.28 3.18
N ASN A 61 6.08 -9.56 2.94
CA ASN A 61 4.84 -10.18 3.37
C ASN A 61 4.81 -10.40 4.90
N GLU A 62 3.72 -9.99 5.55
CA GLU A 62 3.45 -10.20 6.99
C GLU A 62 2.26 -11.14 7.18
N PHE A 63 2.44 -12.41 6.83
CA PHE A 63 1.45 -13.49 6.96
C PHE A 63 0.19 -13.39 6.07
N SER A 64 0.23 -12.60 5.00
CA SER A 64 -0.82 -12.66 3.98
C SER A 64 -0.67 -13.91 3.11
N ALA A 65 -1.77 -14.61 2.82
CA ALA A 65 -1.77 -15.75 1.91
C ALA A 65 -1.66 -15.31 0.44
N PHE A 66 -2.30 -14.19 0.10
CA PHE A 66 -2.32 -13.60 -1.24
C PHE A 66 -2.09 -12.10 -1.14
N ILE A 67 -1.44 -11.55 -2.17
CA ILE A 67 -1.20 -10.12 -2.32
C ILE A 67 -1.56 -9.76 -3.76
N GLU A 68 -2.42 -8.76 -3.91
CA GLU A 68 -2.79 -8.17 -5.19
C GLU A 68 -2.25 -6.74 -5.25
N VAL A 69 -1.77 -6.33 -6.42
CA VAL A 69 -1.29 -4.96 -6.65
C VAL A 69 -1.99 -4.42 -7.89
N LEU A 70 -2.69 -3.32 -7.69
CA LEU A 70 -3.42 -2.60 -8.73
C LEU A 70 -2.79 -1.21 -8.91
N VAL A 71 -2.89 -0.66 -10.13
CA VAL A 71 -2.39 0.68 -10.46
C VAL A 71 -3.47 1.55 -11.06
N GLY A 72 -3.39 2.86 -10.81
CA GLY A 72 -4.26 3.85 -11.45
C GLY A 72 -3.69 5.25 -11.28
N LYS A 73 -4.33 6.22 -11.93
CA LYS A 73 -3.99 7.63 -11.76
C LYS A 73 -4.91 8.26 -10.73
N SER A 74 -4.44 9.33 -10.09
CA SER A 74 -5.26 10.11 -9.15
C SER A 74 -6.46 10.80 -9.79
N THR A 75 -6.53 10.81 -11.13
CA THR A 75 -7.67 11.30 -11.92
C THR A 75 -8.73 10.23 -12.16
N ASP A 76 -8.40 8.97 -11.89
CA ASP A 76 -9.25 7.83 -12.19
C ASP A 76 -10.14 7.51 -10.98
N THR A 77 -11.30 6.92 -11.22
CA THR A 77 -12.18 6.39 -10.16
C THR A 77 -11.70 5.02 -9.69
N GLU A 78 -12.08 4.57 -8.48
CA GLU A 78 -11.59 3.29 -7.94
C GLU A 78 -11.89 2.08 -8.85
N ASP A 79 -13.00 2.10 -9.58
CA ASP A 79 -13.38 1.06 -10.55
C ASP A 79 -12.45 0.96 -11.77
N ALA A 80 -11.55 1.94 -11.96
CA ALA A 80 -10.61 2.01 -13.07
C ALA A 80 -9.20 1.53 -12.70
N TYR A 81 -9.00 0.99 -11.49
CA TYR A 81 -7.74 0.35 -11.14
C TYR A 81 -7.52 -0.94 -11.95
N HIS A 82 -6.30 -1.13 -12.45
CA HIS A 82 -5.90 -2.22 -13.32
C HIS A 82 -4.77 -3.05 -12.72
#